data_AF-A0A964Q3M6-F1
#
_entry.id   AF-A0A964Q3M6-F1
#
_cell.length_a   1.000
_cell.length_b   1.000
_cell.length_c   1.000
_cell.angle_alpha   90.00
_cell.angle_beta   90.00
_cell.angle_gamma   90.00
#
_symmetry.space_group_name_H-M   'P 1'
#
loop_
_entity.id
_entity.type
_entity.pdbx_description
1 polymer ?
#
loop_
_entity_poly.entity_id
_entity_poly.type
_entity_poly.pdbx_seq_one_letter_code
_entity_poly.pdbx_strand_id
1 'polypeptide(L)'
;MKTLFIQAVVCLFFLLNSTPLFSGDLRYMGSMVGKVESDGTVRINGSTKGRFEKDGAIRVNGSLKGKIESGGSIRINGSLVGSVGSDGTVRKNGSIVGKIESDGDVRKNGSLVGSARGVDPRRAAVIFFFDLFKID
;
A
#
# COMPACT_ATOMS: atom_id res chain seq x y z
N MET A 1 -24.57 5.78 -44.11
CA MET A 1 -23.86 4.49 -43.86
C MET A 1 -22.42 4.70 -43.40
N LYS A 2 -21.60 5.55 -44.05
CA LYS A 2 -20.19 5.78 -43.66
C LYS A 2 -20.00 6.46 -42.28
N THR A 3 -20.87 7.39 -41.89
CA THR A 3 -20.82 8.11 -40.60
C THR A 3 -21.21 7.25 -39.40
N LEU A 4 -22.19 6.36 -39.56
CA LEU A 4 -22.58 5.36 -38.55
C LEU A 4 -21.46 4.35 -38.29
N PHE A 5 -20.69 3.99 -39.31
CA PHE A 5 -19.54 3.10 -39.19
C PHE A 5 -18.39 3.76 -38.40
N ILE A 6 -18.13 5.04 -38.65
CA ILE A 6 -17.11 5.82 -37.92
C ILE A 6 -17.51 6.01 -36.45
N GLN A 7 -18.78 6.31 -36.16
CA GLN A 7 -19.27 6.38 -34.77
C GLN A 7 -19.18 5.03 -34.04
N ALA A 8 -19.50 3.91 -34.71
CA ALA A 8 -19.38 2.59 -34.11
C ALA A 8 -17.92 2.22 -33.78
N VAL A 9 -16.97 2.59 -34.64
CA VAL A 9 -15.53 2.35 -34.42
C VAL A 9 -14.98 3.24 -33.29
N VAL A 10 -15.41 4.50 -33.20
CA VAL A 10 -15.01 5.42 -32.11
C VAL A 10 -15.57 4.98 -30.75
N CYS A 11 -16.82 4.47 -30.70
CA CYS A 11 -17.39 3.90 -29.48
C CYS A 11 -16.68 2.59 -29.07
N LEU A 12 -16.28 1.74 -30.02
CA LEU A 12 -15.57 0.50 -29.73
C LEU A 12 -14.14 0.74 -29.21
N PHE A 13 -13.50 1.84 -29.63
CA PHE A 13 -12.17 2.24 -29.12
C PHE A 13 -12.21 2.80 -27.70
N PHE A 14 -13.33 3.39 -27.26
CA PHE A 14 -13.50 3.88 -25.89
C PHE A 14 -13.79 2.77 -24.86
N LEU A 15 -14.35 1.64 -25.29
CA LEU A 15 -14.74 0.53 -24.40
C LEU A 15 -13.56 -0.38 -23.98
N LEU A 16 -12.36 -0.21 -24.55
CA LEU A 16 -11.20 -1.07 -24.29
C LEU A 16 -10.19 -0.51 -23.28
N ASN A 17 -10.46 0.65 -22.66
CA ASN A 17 -9.59 1.24 -21.65
C ASN A 17 -9.96 0.80 -20.22
N SER A 18 -10.18 -0.50 -20.00
CA SER A 18 -10.22 -1.03 -18.63
C SER A 18 -8.78 -1.13 -18.12
N THR A 19 -8.28 -0.07 -17.48
CA THR A 19 -7.02 -0.16 -16.76
C THR A 19 -7.17 -1.26 -15.70
N PRO A 20 -6.33 -2.30 -15.69
CA PRO A 20 -6.39 -3.30 -14.64
C PRO A 20 -6.20 -2.60 -13.30
N LEU A 21 -7.21 -2.70 -12.42
CA LEU A 21 -7.13 -2.22 -11.05
C LEU A 21 -6.18 -3.13 -10.28
N PHE A 22 -4.88 -2.85 -10.35
CA PHE A 22 -3.89 -3.57 -9.58
C PHE A 22 -4.10 -3.25 -8.09
N SER A 23 -4.52 -4.22 -7.30
CA SER A 23 -4.66 -4.10 -5.86
C SER A 23 -3.73 -5.10 -5.20
N GLY A 24 -3.00 -4.66 -4.18
CA GLY A 24 -2.15 -5.54 -3.39
C GLY A 24 -2.91 -6.15 -2.22
N ASP A 25 -2.74 -7.45 -2.00
CA ASP A 25 -3.43 -8.20 -0.94
C ASP A 25 -2.68 -8.10 0.38
N LEU A 26 -3.43 -7.94 1.46
CA LEU A 26 -2.92 -7.95 2.83
C LEU A 26 -3.39 -9.21 3.56
N ARG A 27 -2.44 -9.97 4.09
CA ARG A 27 -2.70 -11.12 4.96
C ARG A 27 -1.97 -10.97 6.28
N TYR A 28 -2.62 -11.36 7.37
CA TYR A 28 -2.05 -11.43 8.71
C TYR A 28 -2.29 -12.82 9.28
N MET A 29 -1.22 -13.46 9.77
CA MET A 29 -1.24 -14.85 10.25
C MET A 29 -1.92 -15.83 9.28
N GLY A 30 -1.70 -15.67 7.97
CA GLY A 30 -2.26 -16.51 6.90
C GLY A 30 -3.66 -16.11 6.42
N SER A 31 -4.41 -15.38 7.22
CA SER A 31 -5.76 -14.90 6.91
C SER A 31 -5.74 -13.63 6.06
N MET A 32 -6.63 -13.51 5.07
CA MET A 32 -6.83 -12.26 4.33
C MET A 32 -7.50 -11.23 5.23
N VAL A 33 -6.86 -10.08 5.42
CA VAL A 33 -7.36 -8.99 6.28
C VAL A 33 -7.73 -7.74 5.49
N GLY A 34 -7.26 -7.61 4.26
CA GLY A 34 -7.52 -6.42 3.49
C GLY A 34 -6.76 -6.32 2.18
N LYS A 35 -6.74 -5.11 1.63
CA LYS A 35 -6.03 -4.79 0.41
C LYS A 35 -5.63 -3.31 0.36
N VAL A 36 -4.60 -3.02 -0.43
CA VAL A 36 -4.25 -1.66 -0.87
C VAL A 36 -4.65 -1.54 -2.33
N GLU A 37 -5.50 -0.57 -2.66
CA GLU A 37 -5.95 -0.34 -4.04
C GLU A 37 -4.91 0.46 -4.84
N SER A 38 -5.04 0.43 -6.16
CA SER A 38 -4.13 1.13 -7.09
C SER A 38 -4.05 2.64 -6.82
N ASP A 39 -5.14 3.22 -6.33
CA ASP A 39 -5.23 4.63 -5.96
C ASP A 39 -4.64 4.94 -4.57
N GLY A 40 -4.12 3.92 -3.88
CA GLY A 40 -3.51 3.98 -2.56
C GLY A 40 -4.49 3.80 -1.40
N THR A 41 -5.79 3.59 -1.65
CA THR A 41 -6.77 3.34 -0.59
C THR A 41 -6.44 2.06 0.17
N VAL A 42 -6.40 2.14 1.49
CA VAL A 42 -6.20 0.99 2.38
C VAL A 42 -7.55 0.55 2.91
N ARG A 43 -7.96 -0.68 2.58
CA ARG A 43 -9.16 -1.32 3.10
C ARG A 43 -8.78 -2.49 3.99
N ILE A 44 -9.28 -2.49 5.23
CA ILE A 44 -9.09 -3.58 6.20
C ILE A 44 -10.48 -4.02 6.68
N ASN A 45 -10.73 -5.34 6.65
CA ASN A 45 -12.01 -5.95 7.01
C ASN A 45 -13.21 -5.27 6.32
N GLY A 46 -13.07 -5.01 5.01
CA GLY A 46 -14.10 -4.38 4.17
C GLY A 46 -14.26 -2.86 4.34
N SER A 47 -13.63 -2.25 5.35
CA SER A 47 -13.74 -0.82 5.64
C SER A 47 -12.52 -0.03 5.19
N THR A 48 -12.73 1.18 4.65
CA THR A 48 -11.64 2.11 4.35
C THR A 48 -11.01 2.62 5.65
N LYS A 49 -9.71 2.41 5.81
CA LYS A 49 -8.94 2.91 6.98
C LYS A 49 -8.13 4.15 6.66
N GLY A 50 -7.80 4.37 5.38
CA GLY A 50 -7.11 5.57 4.93
C GLY A 50 -6.54 5.41 3.54
N ARG A 51 -5.52 6.20 3.23
CA ARG A 51 -4.92 6.26 1.90
C ARG A 51 -3.45 6.66 1.95
N PHE A 52 -2.66 6.05 1.07
CA PHE A 52 -1.35 6.54 0.67
C PHE A 52 -1.48 7.42 -0.58
N GLU A 53 -0.96 8.64 -0.51
CA GLU A 53 -0.95 9.55 -1.65
C GLU A 53 0.31 9.38 -2.49
N LYS A 54 0.28 9.95 -3.70
CA LYS A 54 1.38 9.82 -4.67
C LYS A 54 2.67 10.49 -4.19
N ASP A 55 2.55 11.55 -3.41
CA ASP A 55 3.68 12.28 -2.81
C ASP A 55 4.19 11.64 -1.49
N GLY A 56 3.63 10.49 -1.12
CA GLY A 56 3.96 9.76 0.10
C GLY A 56 3.17 10.19 1.33
N ALA A 57 2.28 11.19 1.25
CA ALA A 57 1.41 11.54 2.37
C ALA A 57 0.50 10.37 2.77
N ILE A 58 0.27 10.21 4.07
CA ILE A 58 -0.59 9.17 4.63
C ILE A 58 -1.77 9.85 5.31
N ARG A 59 -2.97 9.61 4.78
CA ARG A 59 -4.22 10.09 5.39
C ARG A 59 -4.96 8.96 6.10
N VAL A 60 -5.43 9.22 7.30
CA VAL A 60 -6.28 8.32 8.10
C VAL A 60 -7.52 9.11 8.49
N ASN A 61 -8.72 8.57 8.18
CA ASN A 61 -10.00 9.27 8.38
C ASN A 61 -10.00 10.70 7.80
N GLY A 62 -9.42 10.89 6.60
CA GLY A 62 -9.34 12.18 5.90
C GLY A 62 -8.25 13.14 6.41
N SER A 63 -7.66 12.90 7.58
CA SER A 63 -6.63 13.75 8.17
C SER A 63 -5.23 13.29 7.79
N LEU A 64 -4.30 14.22 7.53
CA LEU A 64 -2.88 13.90 7.37
C LEU A 64 -2.33 13.37 8.70
N LYS A 65 -1.79 12.14 8.69
CA LYS A 65 -1.19 11.50 9.87
C LYS A 65 0.29 11.21 9.72
N GLY A 66 0.77 11.02 8.50
CA GLY A 66 2.17 10.72 8.28
C GLY A 66 2.62 10.95 6.87
N LYS A 67 3.88 10.62 6.61
CA LYS A 67 4.49 10.69 5.30
C LYS A 67 5.59 9.63 5.17
N ILE A 68 5.63 8.97 4.02
CA ILE A 68 6.78 8.19 3.55
C ILE A 68 7.61 9.11 2.66
N GLU A 69 8.82 9.45 3.08
CA GLU A 69 9.74 10.24 2.27
C GLU A 69 10.36 9.38 1.16
N SER A 70 10.86 10.01 0.10
CA SER A 70 11.48 9.34 -1.05
C SER A 70 12.66 8.42 -0.68
N GLY A 71 13.39 8.75 0.38
CA GLY A 71 14.47 7.93 0.94
C GLY A 71 14.00 6.78 1.85
N GLY A 72 12.69 6.56 2.00
CA GLY A 72 12.13 5.51 2.86
C GLY A 72 12.01 5.87 4.34
N SER A 73 12.33 7.10 4.73
CA SER A 73 12.04 7.61 6.08
C SER A 73 10.54 7.74 6.30
N ILE A 74 10.05 7.36 7.48
CA ILE A 74 8.63 7.39 7.84
C ILE A 74 8.44 8.41 8.96
N ARG A 75 7.60 9.40 8.71
CA ARG A 75 7.18 10.40 9.70
C ARG A 75 5.72 10.20 10.10
N ILE A 76 5.42 10.33 11.39
CA ILE A 76 4.06 10.33 11.94
C ILE A 76 3.90 11.56 12.82
N ASN A 77 2.84 12.33 12.59
CA ASN A 77 2.58 13.61 13.27
C ASN A 77 3.81 14.55 13.27
N GLY A 78 4.58 14.55 12.18
CA GLY A 78 5.79 15.37 12.01
C GLY A 78 7.09 14.75 12.55
N SER A 79 7.02 13.76 13.43
CA SER A 79 8.21 13.11 14.02
C SER A 79 8.70 11.94 13.17
N LEU A 80 10.03 11.79 13.04
CA LEU A 80 10.64 10.60 12.44
C LEU A 80 10.44 9.41 13.38
N VAL A 81 9.75 8.36 12.91
CA VAL A 81 9.46 7.16 13.72
C VAL A 81 10.22 5.93 13.24
N GLY A 82 10.75 5.95 12.01
CA GLY A 82 11.51 4.84 11.47
C GLY A 82 11.81 4.99 9.99
N SER A 83 12.24 3.89 9.38
CA SER A 83 12.57 3.85 7.95
C SER A 83 12.45 2.45 7.36
N VAL A 84 12.38 2.40 6.04
CA VAL A 84 12.43 1.18 5.23
C VAL A 84 13.58 1.31 4.24
N GLY A 85 14.51 0.36 4.29
CA GLY A 85 15.58 0.22 3.30
C GLY A 85 15.04 -0.23 1.95
N SER A 86 15.82 -0.02 0.89
CA SER A 86 15.50 -0.53 -0.45
C SER A 86 15.44 -2.06 -0.52
N ASP A 87 16.08 -2.74 0.42
CA ASP A 87 16.05 -4.19 0.63
C ASP A 87 14.82 -4.67 1.45
N GLY A 88 13.94 -3.74 1.83
CA GLY A 88 12.76 -4.00 2.65
C GLY A 88 13.02 -4.11 4.15
N THR A 89 14.26 -3.89 4.61
CA THR A 89 14.58 -3.89 6.05
C THR A 89 13.87 -2.73 6.75
N VAL A 90 13.08 -3.03 7.78
CA VAL A 90 12.31 -2.05 8.55
C VAL A 90 13.02 -1.71 9.85
N ARG A 91 13.26 -0.42 10.10
CA ARG A 91 13.84 0.08 11.35
C ARG A 91 12.89 1.00 12.10
N LYS A 92 12.85 0.87 13.43
CA LYS A 92 12.13 1.75 14.36
C LYS A 92 13.10 2.13 15.48
N ASN A 93 13.25 3.42 15.75
CA ASN A 93 14.18 3.95 16.76
C ASN A 93 15.63 3.40 16.63
N GLY A 94 16.11 3.22 15.40
CA GLY A 94 17.47 2.72 15.12
C GLY A 94 17.63 1.20 15.14
N SER A 95 16.66 0.44 15.66
CA SER A 95 16.69 -1.03 15.68
C SER A 95 15.93 -1.64 14.50
N ILE A 96 16.41 -2.77 13.99
CA ILE A 96 15.68 -3.58 13.00
C ILE A 96 14.50 -4.23 13.72
N VAL A 97 13.29 -4.02 13.21
CA VAL A 97 12.05 -4.60 13.75
C VAL A 97 11.42 -5.64 12.84
N GLY A 98 11.87 -5.72 11.59
CA GLY A 98 11.40 -6.70 10.64
C GLY A 98 11.87 -6.43 9.22
N LYS A 99 11.29 -7.17 8.28
CA LYS A 99 11.60 -7.08 6.86
C LYS A 99 10.34 -7.33 6.04
N ILE A 100 10.20 -6.58 4.95
CA ILE A 100 9.29 -6.89 3.85
C ILE A 100 10.11 -7.52 2.74
N GLU A 101 9.84 -8.77 2.42
CA GLU A 101 10.55 -9.46 1.34
C GLU A 101 10.05 -9.01 -0.04
N SER A 102 10.82 -9.29 -1.08
CA SER A 102 10.50 -8.88 -2.45
C SER A 102 9.22 -9.50 -3.02
N ASP A 103 8.80 -10.65 -2.51
CA ASP A 103 7.54 -11.31 -2.85
C ASP A 103 6.34 -10.81 -2.02
N GLY A 104 6.59 -9.89 -1.08
CA GLY A 104 5.61 -9.32 -0.18
C GLY A 104 5.49 -10.03 1.16
N ASP A 105 6.23 -11.09 1.44
CA ASP A 105 6.21 -11.71 2.77
C ASP A 105 6.68 -10.72 3.85
N VAL A 106 6.01 -10.73 5.01
CA VAL A 106 6.32 -9.85 6.14
C VAL A 106 6.89 -10.67 7.28
N ARG A 107 8.14 -10.37 7.66
CA ARG A 107 8.83 -11.05 8.76
C ARG A 107 9.09 -10.12 9.94
N LYS A 108 8.83 -10.60 11.15
CA LYS A 108 9.14 -9.95 12.43
C LYS A 108 9.97 -10.91 13.27
N ASN A 109 11.16 -10.47 13.70
CA ASN A 109 12.12 -11.31 14.44
C ASN A 109 12.41 -12.66 13.75
N GLY A 110 12.47 -12.68 12.42
CA GLY A 110 12.71 -13.88 11.62
C GLY A 110 11.47 -14.76 11.35
N SER A 111 10.37 -14.56 12.08
CA SER A 111 9.12 -15.30 11.86
C SER A 111 8.23 -14.63 10.81
N LEU A 112 7.59 -15.43 9.95
CA LEU A 112 6.55 -14.95 9.03
C LEU A 112 5.30 -14.56 9.82
N VAL A 113 4.87 -13.31 9.70
CA VAL A 113 3.67 -12.78 10.39
C VAL A 113 2.54 -12.42 9.44
N GLY A 114 2.82 -12.28 8.15
CA GLY A 114 1.83 -11.90 7.15
C GLY A 114 2.42 -11.74 5.75
N SER A 115 1.64 -11.18 4.84
CA SER A 115 2.10 -10.84 3.48
C SER A 115 1.37 -9.60 2.95
N ALA A 116 2.06 -8.80 2.14
CA ALA A 116 1.57 -7.60 1.46
C ALA A 116 1.89 -7.70 -0.05
N ARG A 117 1.36 -8.72 -0.73
CA ARG A 117 1.71 -9.02 -2.12
C ARG A 117 1.18 -7.94 -3.05
N GLY A 118 2.01 -7.43 -3.95
CA GLY A 118 1.64 -6.34 -4.86
C GLY A 118 1.52 -4.97 -4.17
N VAL A 119 1.99 -4.84 -2.93
CA VAL A 119 2.08 -3.57 -2.21
C VAL A 119 3.53 -3.10 -2.17
N ASP A 120 3.76 -1.81 -2.38
CA ASP A 120 5.08 -1.21 -2.19
C ASP A 120 5.63 -1.52 -0.77
N PRO A 121 6.89 -2.00 -0.63
CA PRO A 121 7.44 -2.39 0.67
C PRO A 121 7.40 -1.30 1.75
N ARG A 122 7.49 -0.02 1.36
CA ARG A 122 7.44 1.09 2.32
C ARG A 122 6.03 1.30 2.85
N ARG A 123 5.02 1.14 1.98
CA ARG A 123 3.60 1.14 2.37
C ARG A 123 3.25 -0.07 3.23
N ALA A 124 3.73 -1.25 2.85
CA ALA A 124 3.58 -2.48 3.64
C ALA A 124 4.18 -2.29 5.04
N ALA A 125 5.37 -1.70 5.15
CA ALA A 125 5.96 -1.46 6.46
C ALA A 125 5.10 -0.57 7.36
N VAL A 126 4.52 0.52 6.81
CA VAL A 126 3.59 1.39 7.54
C VAL A 126 2.40 0.60 8.11
N ILE A 127 1.85 -0.32 7.33
CA ILE A 127 0.70 -1.14 7.74
C ILE A 127 1.10 -2.10 8.87
N PHE A 128 2.26 -2.77 8.78
CA PHE A 128 2.61 -3.86 9.70
C PHE A 128 3.46 -3.46 10.92
N PHE A 129 4.16 -2.32 10.88
CA PHE A 129 5.16 -1.96 11.91
C PHE A 129 4.95 -0.58 12.57
N PHE A 130 4.08 0.27 12.01
CA PHE A 130 3.92 1.66 12.44
C PHE A 130 2.51 2.01 12.92
N ASP A 131 1.64 1.02 13.09
CA ASP A 131 0.37 1.12 13.82
C ASP A 131 -0.61 2.21 13.30
N LEU A 132 -0.42 2.69 12.06
CA LEU A 132 -1.30 3.69 11.44
C LEU A 132 -2.61 3.06 10.94
N PHE A 133 -2.56 1.79 10.55
CA PHE A 133 -3.70 0.99 10.15
C PHE A 133 -3.73 -0.23 11.05
N LYS A 134 -4.71 -0.33 11.96
CA LYS A 134 -4.88 -1.54 12.75
C LYS A 134 -5.34 -2.69 11.84
N ILE A 135 -4.62 -3.80 11.89
CA ILE A 135 -4.86 -4.99 11.06
C ILE A 135 -5.16 -6.25 11.88
N ASP A 136 -4.94 -6.17 13.19
CA ASP A 136 -5.24 -7.14 14.24
C ASP A 136 -6.60 -6.90 14.91
#